data_AF-C5FPJ7-F1
#
_entry.id   AF-C5FPJ7-F1
#
_cell.length_a   1.000
_cell.length_b   1.000
_cell.length_c   1.000
_cell.angle_alpha   90.00
_cell.angle_beta   90.00
_cell.angle_gamma   90.00
#
_symmetry.space_group_name_H-M   'P 1'
#
loop_
_entity.id
_entity.type
_entity.pdbx_description
1 polymer ?
#
loop_
_entity_poly.entity_id
_entity_poly.type
_entity_poly.pdbx_seq_one_letter_code
_entity_poly.pdbx_strand_id
1 'polypeptide(L)'
;MACQILSGFSLSEELAAAVSELLSSRNVPNALWGNFLLIVYGIPSLSNVSLDIGFVIPDDKIPTARKIISNNTDLDACQDQDCSIICLGSHPKPKLHFHLQQKDLCIAFYSQSFVLPNIHDMTDCGNAFISASDPCLPRYQLGYGKGAFSSKYQSVRIPSPFRSHDSYYISWMAYMLEYVHLRGFFDLSVLPGAEREFLEDVLLKGNCSVAAGREKLMASDI
;
A
#
# COMPACT_ATOMS: atom_id res chain seq x y z
N MET A 1 -2.13 -22.31 16.78
CA MET A 1 -0.69 -22.59 16.92
C MET A 1 -0.05 -22.16 15.61
N ALA A 2 0.43 -20.92 15.51
CA ALA A 2 1.02 -20.36 14.29
C ALA A 2 2.29 -19.61 14.67
N CYS A 3 3.35 -20.37 14.93
CA CYS A 3 4.71 -19.88 15.01
C CYS A 3 5.41 -20.47 13.77
N GLN A 4 5.25 -19.81 12.63
CA GLN A 4 6.05 -20.12 11.45
C GLN A 4 6.99 -18.95 11.21
N ILE A 5 8.27 -19.30 11.22
CA ILE A 5 9.43 -18.46 10.97
C ILE A 5 9.17 -17.65 9.69
N LEU A 6 8.95 -16.34 9.82
CA LEU A 6 8.77 -15.44 8.68
C LEU A 6 10.06 -15.24 7.85
N SER A 7 11.18 -15.83 8.29
CA SER A 7 12.51 -15.60 7.74
C SER A 7 12.79 -16.29 6.40
N GLY A 8 11.92 -17.18 5.93
CA GLY A 8 12.08 -17.92 4.66
C GLY A 8 11.20 -17.46 3.50
N PHE A 9 10.37 -16.43 3.69
CA PHE A 9 9.39 -16.02 2.70
C PHE A 9 9.97 -15.03 1.69
N SER A 10 9.76 -15.31 0.39
CA SER A 10 9.73 -14.28 -0.64
C SER A 10 8.49 -13.40 -0.46
N LEU A 11 8.47 -12.21 -1.08
CA LEU A 11 7.23 -11.43 -1.15
C LEU A 11 6.14 -12.26 -1.82
N SER A 12 5.11 -12.55 -1.04
CA SER A 12 4.10 -13.55 -1.37
C SER A 12 2.79 -13.19 -0.68
N GLU A 13 1.70 -13.73 -1.23
CA GLU A 13 0.38 -13.58 -0.61
C GLU A 13 0.36 -14.26 0.75
N GLU A 14 1.06 -15.38 0.86
CA GLU A 14 1.32 -16.14 2.08
C GLU A 14 1.90 -15.24 3.18
N LEU A 15 2.97 -14.48 2.87
CA LEU A 15 3.61 -13.57 3.84
C LEU A 15 2.68 -12.41 4.21
N ALA A 16 2.03 -11.78 3.24
CA ALA A 16 1.08 -10.70 3.48
C ALA A 16 -0.08 -11.16 4.38
N ALA A 17 -0.63 -12.34 4.11
CA ALA A 17 -1.69 -12.94 4.92
C ALA A 17 -1.22 -13.27 6.34
N ALA A 18 -0.04 -13.90 6.48
CA ALA A 18 0.50 -14.24 7.79
C ALA A 18 0.70 -13.01 8.69
N VAL A 19 1.22 -11.90 8.13
CA VAL A 19 1.39 -10.65 8.89
C VAL A 19 0.05 -10.01 9.23
N SER A 20 -0.87 -9.93 8.26
CA SER A 20 -2.23 -9.40 8.47
C SER A 20 -2.97 -10.15 9.58
N GLU A 21 -2.91 -11.49 9.56
CA GLU A 21 -3.55 -12.35 10.56
C GLU A 21 -2.89 -12.23 11.93
N LEU A 22 -1.56 -12.16 11.98
CA LEU A 22 -0.82 -11.96 13.21
C LEU A 22 -1.21 -10.64 13.89
N LEU A 23 -1.31 -9.55 13.13
CA LEU A 23 -1.76 -8.25 13.65
C LEU A 23 -3.23 -8.28 14.08
N SER A 24 -4.11 -8.82 13.23
CA SER A 24 -5.56 -8.87 13.48
C SER A 24 -5.90 -9.73 14.70
N SER A 25 -5.24 -10.87 14.89
CA SER A 25 -5.44 -11.75 16.05
C SER A 25 -5.06 -11.11 17.39
N ARG A 26 -4.34 -9.98 17.35
CA ARG A 26 -3.92 -9.18 18.50
C ARG A 26 -4.66 -7.84 18.57
N ASN A 27 -5.80 -7.72 17.89
CA ASN A 27 -6.62 -6.50 17.82
C ASN A 27 -5.87 -5.27 17.30
N VAL A 28 -4.95 -5.47 16.34
CA VAL A 28 -4.33 -4.38 15.59
C VAL A 28 -4.98 -4.31 14.20
N PRO A 29 -5.88 -3.35 13.96
CA PRO A 29 -6.46 -3.13 12.65
C PRO A 29 -5.34 -2.83 11.66
N ASN A 30 -5.37 -3.50 10.50
CA ASN A 30 -4.40 -3.28 9.43
C ASN A 30 -5.04 -3.47 8.05
N ALA A 31 -4.44 -2.86 7.04
CA ALA A 31 -4.75 -3.09 5.63
C ALA A 31 -3.45 -3.08 4.83
N LEU A 32 -3.36 -3.95 3.83
CA LEU A 32 -2.20 -4.06 2.95
C LEU A 32 -1.99 -2.75 2.17
N TRP A 33 -0.72 -2.39 2.04
CA TRP A 33 -0.20 -1.15 1.45
C TRP A 33 1.14 -1.40 0.74
N GLY A 34 1.75 -0.32 0.25
CA GLY A 34 3.09 -0.31 -0.32
C GLY A 34 3.13 -0.81 -1.75
N ASN A 35 4.32 -1.16 -2.24
CA ASN A 35 4.50 -1.61 -3.61
C ASN A 35 3.77 -2.94 -3.87
N PHE A 36 3.66 -3.81 -2.88
CA PHE A 36 2.94 -5.08 -3.03
C PHE A 36 1.44 -4.88 -3.31
N LEU A 37 0.84 -3.80 -2.80
CA LEU A 37 -0.54 -3.45 -3.08
C LEU A 37 -0.76 -3.10 -4.56
N LEU A 38 0.21 -2.46 -5.22
CA LEU A 38 0.14 -2.14 -6.65
C LEU A 38 -0.03 -3.41 -7.50
N ILE A 39 0.69 -4.47 -7.12
CA ILE A 39 0.62 -5.78 -7.78
C ILE A 39 -0.80 -6.36 -7.67
N VAL A 40 -1.50 -6.14 -6.55
CA VAL A 40 -2.90 -6.56 -6.34
C VAL A 40 -3.85 -5.84 -7.29
N TYR A 41 -3.56 -4.58 -7.62
CA TYR A 41 -4.29 -3.81 -8.62
C TYR A 41 -3.89 -4.09 -10.06
N GLY A 42 -3.13 -5.16 -10.31
CA GLY A 42 -2.71 -5.52 -11.66
C GLY A 42 -1.65 -4.57 -12.22
N ILE A 43 -1.05 -3.71 -11.39
CA ILE A 43 0.04 -2.84 -11.81
C ILE A 43 1.35 -3.64 -11.72
N PRO A 44 2.13 -3.72 -12.82
CA PRO A 44 3.41 -4.40 -12.78
C PRO A 44 4.38 -3.62 -11.89
N SER A 45 5.01 -4.31 -10.93
CA SER A 45 6.11 -3.71 -10.17
C SER A 45 7.35 -3.62 -11.05
N LEU A 46 8.03 -2.48 -11.00
CA LEU A 46 9.35 -2.32 -11.60
C LEU A 46 10.37 -3.15 -10.83
N SER A 47 11.32 -3.76 -11.54
CA SER A 47 12.34 -4.67 -10.98
C SER A 47 13.50 -3.96 -10.28
N ASN A 48 13.53 -2.63 -10.30
CA ASN A 48 14.61 -1.77 -9.78
C ASN A 48 14.19 -0.92 -8.58
N VAL A 49 13.01 -1.16 -8.00
CA VAL A 49 12.54 -0.46 -6.80
C VAL A 49 12.49 -1.45 -5.65
N SER A 50 12.97 -1.05 -4.46
CA SER A 50 12.82 -1.85 -3.24
C SER A 50 11.35 -2.18 -3.01
N LEU A 51 11.05 -3.47 -2.94
CA LEU A 51 9.70 -3.95 -2.82
C LEU A 51 9.34 -4.14 -1.35
N ASP A 52 8.27 -3.48 -0.91
CA ASP A 52 7.73 -3.64 0.44
C ASP A 52 6.35 -4.32 0.41
N ILE A 53 6.14 -5.21 1.39
CA ILE A 53 4.78 -5.53 1.86
C ILE A 53 4.46 -4.52 2.95
N GLY A 54 3.69 -3.50 2.57
CA GLY A 54 3.27 -2.43 3.46
C GLY A 54 2.00 -2.78 4.22
N PHE A 55 1.82 -2.20 5.40
CA PHE A 55 0.54 -2.20 6.10
C PHE A 55 0.23 -0.80 6.63
N VAL A 56 -0.98 -0.33 6.37
CA VAL A 56 -1.55 0.82 7.07
C VAL A 56 -1.98 0.36 8.45
N ILE A 57 -1.57 1.09 9.49
CA ILE A 57 -1.88 0.80 10.88
C ILE A 57 -2.34 2.09 11.57
N PRO A 58 -3.38 2.07 12.43
CA PRO A 58 -3.73 3.21 13.26
C PRO A 58 -2.52 3.72 14.04
N ASP A 59 -2.31 5.02 14.03
CA ASP A 59 -1.08 5.66 14.52
C ASP A 59 -0.74 5.27 15.98
N ASP A 60 -1.75 5.18 16.84
CA ASP A 60 -1.62 4.77 18.25
C ASP A 60 -1.24 3.29 18.41
N LYS A 61 -1.51 2.46 17.41
CA LYS A 61 -1.23 1.02 17.42
C LYS A 61 0.13 0.66 16.82
N ILE A 62 0.83 1.55 16.11
CA ILE A 62 2.14 1.29 15.52
C ILE A 62 3.16 0.74 16.54
N PRO A 63 3.30 1.30 17.76
CA PRO A 63 4.21 0.74 18.77
C PRO A 63 3.83 -0.69 19.21
N THR A 64 2.54 -1.00 19.24
CA THR A 64 2.02 -2.34 19.58
C THR A 64 2.30 -3.31 18.44
N ALA A 65 2.03 -2.91 17.20
CA ALA A 65 2.34 -3.68 15.99
C ALA A 65 3.83 -4.03 15.93
N ARG A 66 4.71 -3.07 16.25
CA ARG A 66 6.15 -3.29 16.34
C ARG A 66 6.50 -4.45 17.26
N LYS A 67 5.99 -4.41 18.50
CA LYS A 67 6.23 -5.46 19.51
C LYS A 67 5.67 -6.80 19.08
N ILE A 68 4.51 -6.82 18.41
CA ILE A 68 3.92 -8.06 17.91
C ILE A 68 4.86 -8.73 16.90
N ILE A 69 5.38 -8.00 15.93
CA ILE A 69 6.32 -8.57 14.95
C ILE A 69 7.59 -9.05 15.64
N SER A 70 8.26 -8.19 16.41
CA SER A 70 9.54 -8.54 17.03
C SER A 70 9.45 -9.68 18.06
N ASN A 71 8.30 -9.86 18.72
CA ASN A 71 8.13 -10.92 19.72
C ASN A 71 7.66 -12.26 19.15
N ASN A 72 7.14 -12.29 17.91
CA ASN A 72 6.57 -13.51 17.31
C ASN A 72 7.34 -13.95 16.05
N THR A 73 8.42 -13.25 15.70
CA THR A 73 9.22 -13.47 14.51
C THR A 73 10.69 -13.19 14.83
N ASP A 74 11.61 -13.62 13.98
CA ASP A 74 13.04 -13.29 14.11
C ASP A 74 13.39 -11.93 13.47
N LEU A 75 12.40 -11.05 13.29
CA LEU A 75 12.55 -9.77 12.63
C LEU A 75 12.62 -8.63 13.64
N ASP A 76 13.70 -7.86 13.58
CA ASP A 76 13.85 -6.62 14.33
C ASP A 76 13.50 -5.40 13.50
N ALA A 77 12.89 -4.42 14.17
CA ALA A 77 12.60 -3.14 13.55
C ALA A 77 13.92 -2.43 13.22
N CYS A 78 14.06 -2.01 11.96
CA CYS A 78 15.23 -1.26 11.53
C CYS A 78 15.32 0.08 12.29
N GLN A 79 16.52 0.38 12.79
CA GLN A 79 16.82 1.62 13.54
C GLN A 79 17.52 2.67 12.68
N ASP A 80 17.89 2.32 11.44
CA ASP A 80 18.55 3.23 10.52
C ASP A 80 17.54 4.21 9.94
N GLN A 81 17.69 5.49 10.28
CA GLN A 81 16.82 6.57 9.80
C GLN A 81 17.05 6.88 8.32
N ASP A 82 18.23 6.55 7.79
CA ASP A 82 18.63 6.78 6.41
C ASP A 82 18.76 5.45 5.64
N CYS A 83 18.01 4.44 6.08
CA CYS A 83 18.04 3.10 5.48
C CYS A 83 17.87 3.16 3.96
N SER A 84 18.90 2.72 3.24
CA SER A 84 18.95 2.79 1.77
C SER A 84 17.77 2.11 1.08
N ILE A 85 17.24 1.03 1.67
CA ILE A 85 16.06 0.29 1.16
C ILE A 85 14.81 1.18 1.13
N ILE A 86 14.63 2.02 2.14
CA ILE A 86 13.48 2.94 2.25
C ILE A 86 13.75 4.26 1.53
N CYS A 87 14.98 4.76 1.61
CA CYS A 87 15.39 6.05 1.06
C CYS A 87 15.38 6.10 -0.47
N LEU A 88 15.52 4.96 -1.16
CA LEU A 88 15.59 4.90 -2.62
C LEU A 88 14.23 4.76 -3.32
N GLY A 89 13.12 4.58 -2.60
CA GLY A 89 11.88 4.25 -3.30
C GLY A 89 10.60 4.13 -2.49
N SER A 90 10.48 4.68 -1.28
CA SER A 90 9.22 4.61 -0.53
C SER A 90 8.68 6.02 -0.20
N HIS A 91 7.76 6.51 -1.02
CA HIS A 91 6.93 7.67 -0.72
C HIS A 91 5.46 7.26 -0.71
N PRO A 92 4.68 7.50 0.36
CA PRO A 92 5.07 8.09 1.65
C PRO A 92 6.14 7.25 2.38
N LYS A 93 6.96 7.86 3.25
CA LYS A 93 7.94 7.07 4.03
C LYS A 93 7.21 6.25 5.10
N PRO A 94 7.51 4.95 5.23
CA PRO A 94 6.96 4.17 6.33
C PRO A 94 7.47 4.70 7.67
N LYS A 95 6.64 4.58 8.70
CA LYS A 95 6.98 4.96 10.07
C LYS A 95 7.96 3.97 10.72
N LEU A 96 7.99 2.75 10.20
CA LEU A 96 8.67 1.59 10.75
C LEU A 96 8.80 0.54 9.65
N HIS A 97 9.92 -0.16 9.59
CA HIS A 97 10.08 -1.29 8.68
C HIS A 97 10.97 -2.38 9.28
N PHE A 98 10.87 -3.60 8.72
CA PHE A 98 11.58 -4.80 9.10
C PHE A 98 12.23 -5.40 7.86
N HIS A 99 13.53 -5.66 7.91
CA HIS A 99 14.25 -6.23 6.76
C HIS A 99 14.02 -7.74 6.68
N LEU A 100 13.72 -8.23 5.49
CA LEU A 100 13.71 -9.66 5.22
C LEU A 100 15.12 -10.13 4.85
N GLN A 101 15.40 -11.43 4.93
CA GLN A 101 16.73 -11.98 4.63
C GLN A 101 17.21 -11.70 3.19
N GLN A 102 16.26 -11.50 2.27
CA GLN A 102 16.52 -11.12 0.90
C GLN A 102 16.80 -9.62 0.84
N LYS A 103 17.94 -9.25 0.25
CA LYS A 103 18.34 -7.84 0.07
C LYS A 103 17.22 -7.07 -0.64
N ASP A 104 16.95 -5.86 -0.16
CA ASP A 104 15.99 -4.90 -0.71
C ASP A 104 14.49 -5.22 -0.51
N LEU A 105 14.16 -6.19 0.35
CA LEU A 105 12.78 -6.52 0.71
C LEU A 105 12.49 -6.19 2.18
N CYS A 106 11.32 -5.61 2.44
CA CYS A 106 10.92 -5.30 3.80
C CYS A 106 9.41 -5.44 4.05
N ILE A 107 9.06 -5.62 5.32
CA ILE A 107 7.71 -5.36 5.83
C ILE A 107 7.71 -3.93 6.35
N ALA A 108 6.76 -3.11 5.91
CA ALA A 108 6.72 -1.68 6.24
C ALA A 108 5.38 -1.28 6.86
N PHE A 109 5.40 -0.45 7.89
CA PHE A 109 4.19 0.07 8.55
C PHE A 109 4.03 1.56 8.30
N TYR A 110 2.84 1.93 7.85
CA TYR A 110 2.46 3.28 7.48
C TYR A 110 1.42 3.81 8.46
N SER A 111 1.59 5.07 8.87
CA SER A 111 0.60 5.79 9.66
C SER A 111 -0.70 5.95 8.90
N GLN A 112 -1.80 5.45 9.45
CA GLN A 112 -3.13 5.62 8.89
C GLN A 112 -3.49 7.08 8.67
N SER A 113 -3.21 7.96 9.64
CA SER A 113 -3.52 9.39 9.52
C SER A 113 -2.80 10.06 8.34
N PHE A 114 -1.67 9.50 7.91
CA PHE A 114 -0.84 10.06 6.86
C PHE A 114 -1.24 9.55 5.47
N VAL A 115 -1.46 8.23 5.35
CA VAL A 115 -1.71 7.60 4.05
C VAL A 115 -3.20 7.43 3.75
N LEU A 116 -4.03 7.44 4.79
CA LEU A 116 -5.48 7.36 4.73
C LEU A 116 -6.15 8.38 5.69
N PRO A 117 -5.95 9.70 5.51
CA PRO A 117 -6.35 10.74 6.48
C PRO A 117 -7.84 10.80 6.87
N ASN A 118 -8.79 10.51 5.97
CA ASN A 118 -10.23 10.61 6.27
C ASN A 118 -10.84 9.31 6.89
N ILE A 119 -10.02 8.30 7.25
CA ILE A 119 -10.48 6.98 7.72
C ILE A 119 -10.19 7.00 9.20
N HIS A 120 -11.14 7.43 10.01
CA HIS A 120 -10.89 7.63 11.43
C HIS A 120 -10.91 6.32 12.23
N ASP A 121 -11.60 5.30 11.72
CA ASP A 121 -11.63 3.98 12.31
C ASP A 121 -11.45 2.92 11.21
N MET A 122 -10.42 2.07 11.33
CA MET A 122 -10.16 0.96 10.41
C MET A 122 -10.92 -0.32 10.75
N THR A 123 -11.75 -0.32 11.81
CA THR A 123 -12.61 -1.44 12.20
C THR A 123 -14.05 -1.26 11.77
N ASP A 124 -14.55 -0.03 11.77
CA ASP A 124 -15.92 0.34 11.39
C ASP A 124 -15.94 1.34 10.22
N CYS A 125 -15.42 0.90 9.08
CA CYS A 125 -15.16 1.74 7.90
C CYS A 125 -16.04 1.39 6.70
N GLY A 126 -17.17 0.71 6.92
CA GLY A 126 -18.11 0.30 5.85
C GLY A 126 -17.39 -0.36 4.67
N ASN A 127 -17.55 0.21 3.47
CA ASN A 127 -16.98 -0.31 2.23
C ASN A 127 -15.61 0.32 1.86
N ALA A 128 -14.95 1.02 2.78
CA ALA A 128 -13.65 1.68 2.51
C ALA A 128 -12.51 0.68 2.32
N PHE A 129 -12.68 -0.56 2.78
CA PHE A 129 -11.76 -1.67 2.55
C PHE A 129 -12.50 -2.83 1.91
N ILE A 130 -11.82 -3.54 1.03
CA ILE A 130 -12.27 -4.80 0.43
C ILE A 130 -11.25 -5.90 0.72
N SER A 131 -11.61 -7.14 0.41
CA SER A 131 -10.67 -8.24 0.46
C SER A 131 -9.63 -8.13 -0.66
N ALA A 132 -8.37 -8.50 -0.39
CA ALA A 132 -7.34 -8.64 -1.44
C ALA A 132 -7.67 -9.75 -2.45
N SER A 133 -8.59 -10.64 -2.11
CA SER A 133 -9.11 -11.70 -2.98
C SER A 133 -10.44 -11.34 -3.64
N ASP A 134 -10.89 -10.08 -3.55
CA ASP A 134 -12.20 -9.67 -4.05
C ASP A 134 -12.30 -9.87 -5.58
N PRO A 135 -13.38 -10.48 -6.10
CA PRO A 135 -13.58 -10.67 -7.54
C PRO A 135 -13.63 -9.39 -8.38
N CYS A 136 -13.84 -8.21 -7.77
CA CYS A 136 -13.80 -6.93 -8.47
C CYS A 136 -12.37 -6.51 -8.86
N LEU A 137 -11.35 -7.16 -8.29
CA LEU A 137 -9.95 -6.88 -8.60
C LEU A 137 -9.53 -7.53 -9.92
N PRO A 138 -8.49 -6.99 -10.59
CA PRO A 138 -7.97 -7.58 -11.82
C PRO A 138 -7.55 -9.03 -11.61
N ARG A 139 -7.79 -9.87 -12.62
CA ARG A 139 -7.20 -11.21 -12.65
C ARG A 139 -5.76 -11.12 -13.16
N TYR A 140 -4.98 -12.14 -12.85
CA TYR A 140 -3.66 -12.30 -13.43
C TYR A 140 -3.72 -12.21 -14.97
N GLN A 141 -2.88 -11.33 -15.52
CA GLN A 141 -2.66 -11.18 -16.95
C GLN A 141 -1.16 -11.10 -17.21
N LEU A 142 -0.69 -11.83 -18.22
CA LEU A 142 0.73 -11.80 -18.60
C LEU A 142 1.15 -10.37 -18.97
N GLY A 143 2.25 -9.90 -18.38
CA GLY A 143 2.75 -8.53 -18.56
C GLY A 143 2.17 -7.49 -17.60
N TYR A 144 1.30 -7.90 -16.67
CA TYR A 144 0.67 -7.06 -15.66
C TYR A 144 1.03 -7.54 -14.24
N GLY A 145 0.60 -6.80 -13.23
CA GLY A 145 0.63 -7.25 -11.84
C GLY A 145 -0.17 -8.54 -11.63
N LYS A 146 0.06 -9.20 -10.50
CA LYS A 146 -0.55 -10.49 -10.19
C LYS A 146 -2.08 -10.45 -10.13
N GLY A 147 -2.63 -9.29 -9.75
CA GLY A 147 -4.06 -9.12 -9.54
C GLY A 147 -4.52 -9.66 -8.19
N ALA A 148 -5.80 -9.98 -8.09
CA ALA A 148 -6.44 -10.51 -6.90
C ALA A 148 -5.67 -11.68 -6.29
N PHE A 149 -5.57 -11.69 -4.96
CA PHE A 149 -5.03 -12.83 -4.23
C PHE A 149 -5.90 -14.07 -4.43
N SER A 150 -5.29 -15.23 -4.18
CA SER A 150 -6.05 -16.48 -4.04
C SER A 150 -7.15 -16.34 -2.99
N SER A 151 -8.31 -16.98 -3.19
CA SER A 151 -9.46 -16.91 -2.28
C SER A 151 -9.17 -17.42 -0.86
N LYS A 152 -8.07 -18.18 -0.67
CA LYS A 152 -7.59 -18.59 0.67
C LYS A 152 -7.15 -17.40 1.55
N TYR A 153 -6.84 -16.24 0.96
CA TYR A 153 -6.33 -15.06 1.66
C TYR A 153 -7.37 -13.94 1.81
N GLN A 154 -8.64 -14.32 1.90
CA GLN A 154 -9.75 -13.37 2.01
C GLN A 154 -9.67 -12.44 3.24
N SER A 155 -8.90 -12.83 4.26
CA SER A 155 -8.66 -12.07 5.50
C SER A 155 -7.78 -10.83 5.29
N VAL A 156 -7.01 -10.77 4.20
CA VAL A 156 -6.19 -9.60 3.87
C VAL A 156 -7.10 -8.49 3.35
N ARG A 157 -7.08 -7.35 4.03
CA ARG A 157 -7.85 -6.16 3.63
C ARG A 157 -6.97 -5.23 2.81
N ILE A 158 -7.53 -4.63 1.79
CA ILE A 158 -6.92 -3.56 0.99
C ILE A 158 -7.88 -2.36 0.93
N PRO A 159 -7.40 -1.12 0.80
CA PRO A 159 -8.29 0.02 0.61
C PRO A 159 -9.06 -0.12 -0.70
N SER A 160 -10.38 0.11 -0.68
CA SER A 160 -11.22 -0.06 -1.86
C SER A 160 -10.83 0.92 -2.96
N PRO A 161 -10.53 0.46 -4.20
CA PRO A 161 -10.21 1.36 -5.29
C PRO A 161 -11.44 2.11 -5.82
N PHE A 162 -12.67 1.70 -5.48
CA PHE A 162 -13.89 2.18 -6.14
C PHE A 162 -14.71 3.23 -5.38
N ARG A 163 -14.41 3.49 -4.10
CA ARG A 163 -15.30 4.32 -3.23
C ARG A 163 -14.56 5.23 -2.25
N SER A 164 -13.31 5.51 -2.50
CA SER A 164 -12.55 6.43 -1.68
C SER A 164 -12.84 7.85 -2.18
N HIS A 165 -13.81 8.52 -1.54
CA HIS A 165 -14.23 9.87 -1.91
C HIS A 165 -13.02 10.82 -2.02
N ASP A 166 -12.83 11.31 -3.24
CA ASP A 166 -12.11 12.46 -3.81
C ASP A 166 -10.63 12.74 -3.42
N SER A 167 -10.18 12.58 -2.17
CA SER A 167 -8.76 12.91 -1.82
C SER A 167 -7.83 11.69 -1.67
N TYR A 168 -8.40 10.54 -1.34
CA TYR A 168 -7.68 9.27 -1.21
C TYR A 168 -7.24 8.71 -2.53
N TYR A 169 -8.17 8.72 -3.47
CA TYR A 169 -7.99 8.21 -4.81
C TYR A 169 -6.88 8.99 -5.51
N ILE A 170 -6.75 10.29 -5.25
CA ILE A 170 -5.69 11.10 -5.84
C ILE A 170 -4.33 10.89 -5.18
N SER A 171 -4.28 10.73 -3.85
CA SER A 171 -3.02 10.38 -3.18
C SER A 171 -2.53 8.99 -3.62
N TRP A 172 -3.47 8.08 -3.85
CA TRP A 172 -3.26 6.77 -4.45
C TRP A 172 -2.82 6.85 -5.91
N MET A 173 -3.48 7.68 -6.71
CA MET A 173 -3.14 7.86 -8.10
C MET A 173 -1.75 8.49 -8.21
N ALA A 174 -1.49 9.60 -7.53
CA ALA A 174 -0.17 10.21 -7.44
C ALA A 174 0.92 9.18 -7.06
N TYR A 175 0.66 8.32 -6.07
CA TYR A 175 1.55 7.21 -5.71
C TYR A 175 1.69 6.19 -6.86
N MET A 176 0.60 5.74 -7.48
CA MET A 176 0.67 4.87 -8.66
C MET A 176 1.41 5.55 -9.82
N LEU A 177 1.26 6.85 -10.02
CA LEU A 177 1.89 7.62 -11.10
C LEU A 177 3.38 7.88 -10.87
N GLU A 178 3.79 8.09 -9.62
CA GLU A 178 5.19 8.22 -9.23
C GLU A 178 5.98 6.93 -9.51
N TYR A 179 5.29 5.78 -9.49
CA TYR A 179 5.91 4.46 -9.64
C TYR A 179 5.50 3.69 -10.92
N VAL A 180 4.61 4.21 -11.77
CA VAL A 180 4.09 3.52 -12.97
C VAL A 180 4.16 4.40 -14.22
N HIS A 181 4.92 3.93 -15.19
CA HIS A 181 5.06 4.54 -16.51
C HIS A 181 3.87 4.16 -17.44
N LEU A 182 3.22 5.17 -18.03
CA LEU A 182 2.39 5.28 -19.27
C LEU A 182 1.54 4.11 -19.84
N ARG A 183 1.51 2.91 -19.24
CA ARG A 183 0.76 1.74 -19.74
C ARG A 183 -0.09 1.05 -18.66
N GLY A 184 -0.24 1.69 -17.50
CA GLY A 184 -1.11 1.22 -16.42
C GLY A 184 -2.58 1.24 -16.81
N PHE A 185 -3.37 0.39 -16.15
CA PHE A 185 -4.79 0.10 -16.38
C PHE A 185 -5.75 1.27 -16.10
N PHE A 186 -5.26 2.50 -16.10
CA PHE A 186 -5.96 3.63 -15.53
C PHE A 186 -6.84 4.32 -16.57
N ASP A 187 -8.16 4.07 -16.53
CA ASP A 187 -9.13 4.78 -17.34
C ASP A 187 -9.40 6.17 -16.74
N LEU A 188 -8.76 7.21 -17.29
CA LEU A 188 -8.94 8.59 -16.86
C LEU A 188 -10.38 9.09 -17.02
N SER A 189 -11.23 8.41 -17.79
CA SER A 189 -12.62 8.83 -18.03
C SER A 189 -13.56 8.57 -16.86
N VAL A 190 -13.17 7.71 -15.90
CA VAL A 190 -13.98 7.44 -14.71
C VAL A 190 -13.76 8.44 -13.57
N LEU A 191 -12.83 9.38 -13.75
CA LEU A 191 -12.52 10.40 -12.75
C LEU A 191 -13.43 11.63 -12.84
N PRO A 192 -13.71 12.30 -11.71
CA PRO A 192 -14.30 13.62 -11.72
C PRO A 192 -13.33 14.66 -12.34
N GLY A 193 -13.87 15.82 -12.70
CA GLY A 193 -13.23 16.76 -13.62
C GLY A 193 -11.89 17.32 -13.14
N ALA A 194 -11.79 17.70 -11.86
CA ALA A 194 -10.60 18.31 -11.29
C ALA A 194 -9.45 17.30 -11.14
N GLU A 195 -9.79 16.07 -10.76
CA GLU A 195 -8.92 14.93 -10.60
C GLU A 195 -8.35 14.48 -11.95
N ARG A 196 -9.22 14.41 -12.97
CA ARG A 196 -8.80 14.08 -14.33
C ARG A 196 -7.85 15.13 -14.89
N GLU A 197 -8.18 16.42 -14.75
CA GLU A 197 -7.33 17.52 -15.21
C GLU A 197 -5.95 17.50 -14.53
N PHE A 198 -5.90 17.27 -13.21
CA PHE A 198 -4.64 17.10 -12.48
C PHE A 198 -3.79 15.97 -13.06
N LEU A 199 -4.37 14.78 -13.28
CA LEU A 199 -3.60 13.65 -13.80
C LEU A 199 -3.21 13.84 -15.27
N GLU A 200 -4.04 14.48 -16.11
CA GLU A 200 -3.67 14.80 -17.50
C GLU A 200 -2.50 15.79 -17.55
N ASP A 201 -2.51 16.82 -16.70
CA ASP A 201 -1.44 17.82 -16.62
C ASP A 201 -0.13 17.23 -16.09
N VAL A 202 -0.19 16.31 -15.13
CA VAL A 202 0.99 15.62 -14.57
C VAL A 202 1.52 14.53 -15.51
N LEU A 203 0.65 13.69 -16.09
CA LEU A 203 1.05 12.51 -16.86
C LEU A 203 1.29 12.73 -18.33
N LEU A 204 0.34 13.38 -19.00
CA LEU A 204 0.36 13.50 -20.46
C LEU A 204 1.15 14.73 -20.90
N LYS A 205 1.05 15.81 -20.11
CA LYS A 205 1.65 17.10 -20.46
C LYS A 205 2.96 17.38 -19.71
N GLY A 206 3.19 16.74 -18.56
CA GLY A 206 4.39 16.97 -17.73
C GLY A 206 4.48 18.41 -17.19
N ASN A 207 3.34 19.09 -17.03
CA ASN A 207 3.26 20.52 -16.76
C ASN A 207 3.51 20.88 -15.28
N CYS A 208 3.43 19.93 -14.34
CA CYS A 208 3.75 20.16 -12.94
C CYS A 208 4.28 18.91 -12.24
N SER A 209 5.02 19.11 -11.15
CA SER A 209 5.44 18.01 -10.28
C SER A 209 4.24 17.47 -9.50
N VAL A 210 4.27 16.18 -9.16
CA VAL A 210 3.21 15.50 -8.40
C VAL A 210 2.90 16.23 -7.09
N ALA A 211 3.93 16.72 -6.39
CA ALA A 211 3.78 17.51 -5.17
C ALA A 211 3.03 18.83 -5.40
N ALA A 212 3.41 19.58 -6.44
CA ALA A 212 2.80 20.89 -6.74
C ALA A 212 1.35 20.76 -7.24
N GLY A 213 1.04 19.71 -8.02
CA GLY A 213 -0.33 19.50 -8.46
C GLY A 213 -1.23 18.90 -7.37
N ARG A 214 -0.68 18.11 -6.43
CA ARG A 214 -1.41 17.67 -5.23
C ARG A 214 -1.85 18.85 -4.36
N GLU A 215 -0.97 19.83 -4.14
CA GLU A 215 -1.32 21.05 -3.40
C GLU A 215 -2.43 21.86 -4.10
N LYS A 216 -2.40 21.94 -5.44
CA LYS A 216 -3.44 22.61 -6.22
C LYS A 216 -4.80 21.92 -6.11
N LEU A 217 -4.83 20.58 -6.16
CA LEU A 217 -6.08 19.84 -6.02
C LEU A 217 -6.66 19.97 -4.60
N MET A 218 -5.83 19.91 -3.58
CA MET A 218 -6.28 20.12 -2.19
C MET A 218 -6.83 21.54 -1.97
N ALA A 219 -6.43 22.50 -2.82
CA ALA A 219 -6.93 23.88 -2.80
C ALA A 219 -8.20 24.08 -3.66
N SER A 220 -8.56 23.15 -4.54
CA SER A 220 -9.79 23.24 -5.36
C SER A 220 -11.05 22.72 -4.67
N ASP A 221 -10.91 22.04 -3.52
CA ASP A 221 -12.01 21.53 -2.70
C ASP A 221 -12.47 22.52 -1.61
N ILE A 222 -12.18 23.83 -1.75
CA ILE A 222 -12.67 24.94 -0.91
C ILE A 222 -13.65 25.82 -1.70
#